data_AF-A0A957F007-F1
#
_entry.id   AF-A0A957F007-F1
#
_cell.length_a   1.000
_cell.length_b   1.000
_cell.length_c   1.000
_cell.angle_alpha   90.00
_cell.angle_beta   90.00
_cell.angle_gamma   90.00
#
_symmetry.space_group_name_H-M   'P 1'
#
loop_
_entity.id
_entity.type
_entity.pdbx_description
1 polymer ?
#
loop_
_entity_poly.entity_id
_entity_poly.type
_entity_poly.pdbx_seq_one_letter_code
_entity_poly.pdbx_strand_id
1 'polypeptide(L)'
;MSLLTQVIQLLTEPPGNIIYHLLTLLALQAIFAMSLSRWRQQPKDAAARRMLIAAGVIFLSQALMLLLTLLWQQDALTAATYLPPLAQAVHTITAVFLVWALLPFSDRLPRLGVAILMAVLILIGVMTASFTQDWQALVASGQPYNSTAQATIWGLAQILLLAGGLLFVLLRPALRTTLRPIILAILLLAHLAHFWNYPEIVATNTSIAYWVRLGYLIALPLWAVLVYRRTLLLRLAAEPARPPAARHAHAAETLPLATHIIRSLAVDDVAQAAIAAARQLADVPFAGIALATNTAPLQLRLLSPAPAAEAPLQQWNLNGENWPALRLASEREEAV
;
A
#
# COMPACT_ATOMS: atom_id res chain seq x y z
N MET A 1 0.37 33.45 -18.17
CA MET A 1 -0.39 32.23 -17.78
C MET A 1 0.36 31.57 -16.64
N SER A 2 -0.21 31.50 -15.43
CA SER A 2 0.51 30.92 -14.28
C SER A 2 0.52 29.39 -14.36
N LEU A 3 1.53 28.73 -13.79
CA LEU A 3 1.60 27.25 -13.69
C LEU A 3 0.33 26.67 -13.04
N LEU A 4 -0.25 27.39 -12.07
CA LEU A 4 -1.47 27.01 -11.39
C LEU A 4 -2.66 26.91 -12.37
N THR A 5 -2.83 27.91 -13.25
CA THR A 5 -3.86 27.86 -14.30
C THR A 5 -3.66 26.71 -15.29
N GLN A 6 -2.42 26.36 -15.64
CA GLN A 6 -2.14 25.21 -16.54
C GLN A 6 -2.44 23.87 -15.87
N VAL A 7 -2.09 23.71 -14.59
CA VAL A 7 -2.41 22.50 -13.80
C VAL A 7 -3.93 22.36 -13.62
N ILE A 8 -4.64 23.47 -13.43
CA ILE A 8 -6.11 23.48 -13.39
C ILE A 8 -6.69 23.04 -14.73
N GLN A 9 -6.31 23.67 -15.85
CA GLN A 9 -6.83 23.28 -17.17
C GLN A 9 -6.56 21.80 -17.46
N LEU A 10 -5.35 21.31 -17.17
CA LEU A 10 -5.01 19.90 -17.35
C LEU A 10 -5.89 18.97 -16.50
N LEU A 11 -6.17 19.30 -15.23
CA LEU A 11 -6.98 18.46 -14.34
C LEU A 11 -8.49 18.54 -14.58
N THR A 12 -8.95 19.56 -15.29
CA THR A 12 -10.39 19.85 -15.46
C THR A 12 -10.89 19.54 -16.88
N GLU A 13 -10.01 19.59 -17.89
CA GLU A 13 -10.34 19.27 -19.28
C GLU A 13 -9.92 17.83 -19.68
N PRO A 14 -10.64 17.18 -20.61
CA PRO A 14 -10.15 15.97 -21.27
C PRO A 14 -8.82 16.28 -21.98
N PRO A 15 -7.74 15.51 -21.80
CA PRO A 15 -7.66 14.15 -21.23
C PRO A 15 -7.31 14.04 -19.74
N GLY A 16 -6.90 15.11 -19.04
CA GLY A 16 -6.34 14.96 -17.70
C GLY A 16 -7.36 14.64 -16.59
N ASN A 17 -8.66 14.84 -16.84
CA ASN A 17 -9.71 14.24 -16.01
C ASN A 17 -9.60 12.69 -15.93
N ILE A 18 -9.20 12.02 -17.01
CA ILE A 18 -9.01 10.55 -17.04
C ILE A 18 -7.78 10.17 -16.23
N ILE A 19 -6.68 10.93 -16.38
CA ILE A 19 -5.44 10.71 -15.63
C ILE A 19 -5.68 10.81 -14.12
N TYR A 20 -6.51 11.76 -13.66
CA TYR A 20 -6.92 11.85 -12.26
C TYR A 20 -7.60 10.56 -11.77
N HIS A 21 -8.59 10.04 -12.51
CA HIS A 21 -9.29 8.81 -12.13
C HIS A 21 -8.34 7.60 -12.15
N LEU A 22 -7.46 7.49 -13.14
CA LEU A 22 -6.48 6.40 -13.19
C LEU A 22 -5.50 6.45 -12.01
N LEU A 23 -4.95 7.62 -11.68
CA LEU A 23 -3.97 7.73 -10.59
C LEU A 23 -4.62 7.46 -9.23
N THR A 24 -5.83 7.97 -9.02
CA THR A 24 -6.58 7.71 -7.78
C THR A 24 -6.98 6.25 -7.65
N LEU A 25 -7.45 5.61 -8.73
CA LEU A 25 -7.77 4.17 -8.75
C LEU A 25 -6.51 3.31 -8.52
N LEU A 26 -5.37 3.68 -9.12
CA LEU A 26 -4.11 2.97 -8.93
C LEU A 26 -3.63 3.05 -7.48
N ALA A 27 -3.69 4.23 -6.87
CA ALA A 27 -3.34 4.42 -5.46
C ALA A 27 -4.25 3.57 -4.55
N LEU A 28 -5.56 3.56 -4.83
CA LEU A 28 -6.52 2.75 -4.08
C LEU A 28 -6.29 1.24 -4.26
N GLN A 29 -5.94 0.80 -5.47
CA GLN A 29 -5.61 -0.61 -5.75
C GLN A 29 -4.37 -1.04 -4.98
N ALA A 30 -3.33 -0.20 -4.90
CA ALA A 30 -2.14 -0.49 -4.10
C ALA A 30 -2.49 -0.64 -2.60
N ILE A 31 -3.32 0.27 -2.06
CA ILE A 31 -3.78 0.22 -0.67
C ILE A 31 -4.59 -1.05 -0.41
N PHE A 32 -5.49 -1.40 -1.33
CA PHE A 32 -6.31 -2.61 -1.25
C PHE A 32 -5.44 -3.86 -1.26
N ALA A 33 -4.51 -3.99 -2.21
CA ALA A 33 -3.62 -5.15 -2.32
C ALA A 33 -2.74 -5.34 -1.07
N MET A 34 -2.14 -4.26 -0.56
CA MET A 34 -1.33 -4.31 0.67
C MET A 34 -2.16 -4.67 1.90
N SER A 35 -3.36 -4.11 2.01
CA SER A 35 -4.28 -4.40 3.13
C SER A 35 -4.81 -5.84 3.08
N LEU A 36 -5.09 -6.36 1.88
CA LEU A 36 -5.53 -7.73 1.64
C LEU A 36 -4.44 -8.74 2.01
N SER A 37 -3.21 -8.49 1.56
CA SER A 37 -2.05 -9.31 1.91
C SER A 37 -1.88 -9.39 3.43
N ARG A 38 -2.01 -8.26 4.13
CA ARG A 38 -1.92 -8.20 5.60
C ARG A 38 -3.05 -8.94 6.29
N TRP A 39 -4.29 -8.77 5.84
CA TRP A 39 -5.43 -9.47 6.42
C TRP A 39 -5.31 -11.00 6.25
N ARG A 40 -4.79 -11.47 5.10
CA ARG A 40 -4.51 -12.90 4.88
C ARG A 40 -3.41 -13.43 5.81
N GLN A 41 -2.38 -12.65 6.10
CA GLN A 41 -1.29 -13.03 7.00
C GLN A 41 -1.71 -12.99 8.48
N GLN A 42 -2.54 -12.01 8.87
CA GLN A 42 -2.97 -11.79 10.26
C GLN A 42 -4.47 -11.44 10.32
N PRO A 43 -5.37 -12.43 10.27
CA PRO A 43 -6.82 -12.20 10.19
C PRO A 43 -7.42 -11.55 11.44
N LYS A 44 -6.71 -11.58 12.58
CA LYS A 44 -7.11 -10.92 13.83
C LYS A 44 -6.83 -9.42 13.84
N ASP A 45 -6.10 -8.89 12.86
CA ASP A 45 -5.79 -7.46 12.78
C ASP A 45 -7.00 -6.65 12.28
N ALA A 46 -7.72 -6.07 13.22
CA ALA A 46 -8.89 -5.24 12.93
C ALA A 46 -8.53 -3.98 12.13
N ALA A 47 -7.32 -3.43 12.25
CA ALA A 47 -6.92 -2.25 11.50
C ALA A 47 -6.69 -2.58 10.02
N ALA A 48 -6.09 -3.73 9.72
CA ALA A 48 -5.90 -4.22 8.36
C ALA A 48 -7.24 -4.43 7.64
N ARG A 49 -8.19 -5.09 8.32
CA ARG A 49 -9.54 -5.31 7.77
C ARG A 49 -10.26 -3.99 7.47
N ARG A 50 -10.13 -3.00 8.34
CA ARG A 50 -10.75 -1.68 8.14
C ARG A 50 -10.16 -0.92 6.96
N MET A 51 -8.82 -0.94 6.81
CA MET A 51 -8.16 -0.34 5.65
C MET A 51 -8.58 -1.01 4.34
N LEU A 52 -8.71 -2.35 4.35
CA LEU A 52 -9.19 -3.12 3.21
C LEU A 52 -10.62 -2.72 2.80
N ILE A 53 -11.55 -2.68 3.76
CA ILE A 53 -12.96 -2.31 3.51
C ILE A 53 -13.03 -0.87 2.99
N ALA A 54 -12.33 0.06 3.64
CA ALA A 54 -12.33 1.46 3.22
C ALA A 54 -11.76 1.63 1.79
N ALA A 55 -10.63 1.00 1.50
CA ALA A 55 -10.02 1.08 0.17
C ALA A 55 -10.94 0.47 -0.90
N GLY A 56 -11.56 -0.68 -0.61
CA GLY A 56 -12.49 -1.34 -1.52
C GLY A 56 -13.75 -0.52 -1.81
N VAL A 57 -14.36 0.07 -0.77
CA VAL A 57 -15.56 0.91 -0.96
C VAL A 57 -15.23 2.20 -1.70
N ILE A 58 -14.13 2.87 -1.33
CA ILE A 58 -13.70 4.08 -2.04
C ILE A 58 -13.41 3.75 -3.51
N PHE A 59 -12.67 2.67 -3.78
CA PHE A 59 -12.39 2.21 -5.14
C PHE A 59 -13.67 1.97 -5.94
N LEU A 60 -14.62 1.21 -5.38
CA LEU A 60 -15.87 0.90 -6.07
C LEU A 60 -16.70 2.16 -6.33
N SER A 61 -16.76 3.10 -5.38
CA SER A 61 -17.47 4.37 -5.56
C SER A 61 -16.86 5.24 -6.66
N GLN A 62 -15.53 5.30 -6.75
CA GLN A 62 -14.82 6.06 -7.79
C GLN A 62 -14.96 5.39 -9.16
N ALA A 63 -14.87 4.05 -9.22
CA ALA A 63 -15.07 3.29 -10.45
C ALA A 63 -16.50 3.45 -10.99
N LEU A 64 -17.50 3.39 -10.10
CA LEU A 64 -18.89 3.63 -10.47
C LEU A 64 -19.09 5.06 -11.00
N MET A 65 -18.52 6.07 -10.33
CA MET A 65 -18.61 7.45 -10.77
C MET A 65 -17.98 7.65 -12.17
N LEU A 66 -16.82 7.03 -12.41
CA LEU A 66 -16.16 7.05 -13.71
C LEU A 66 -17.04 6.42 -14.79
N LEU A 67 -17.61 5.24 -14.53
CA LEU A 67 -18.50 4.55 -15.47
C LEU A 67 -19.74 5.39 -15.80
N LEU A 68 -20.36 5.99 -14.80
CA LEU A 68 -21.54 6.85 -14.99
C LEU A 68 -21.21 8.11 -15.79
N THR A 69 -20.04 8.71 -15.54
CA THR A 69 -19.57 9.87 -16.30
C THR A 69 -19.33 9.52 -17.78
N LEU A 70 -18.81 8.33 -18.07
CA LEU A 70 -18.61 7.83 -19.43
C LEU A 70 -19.94 7.47 -20.11
N LEU A 71 -20.86 6.84 -19.39
CA LEU A 71 -22.14 6.40 -19.92
C LEU A 71 -23.03 7.57 -20.33
N TRP A 72 -23.07 8.62 -19.51
CA TRP A 72 -23.89 9.81 -19.77
C TRP A 72 -23.18 10.90 -20.57
N GLN A 73 -22.01 10.61 -21.14
CA GLN A 73 -21.30 11.56 -21.99
C GLN A 73 -22.13 11.98 -23.22
N GLN A 74 -23.05 11.12 -23.68
CA GLN A 74 -23.92 11.38 -24.83
C GLN A 74 -25.25 12.07 -24.48
N ASP A 75 -25.65 12.10 -23.21
CA ASP A 75 -26.93 12.67 -22.75
C ASP A 75 -26.70 13.71 -21.64
N ALA A 76 -26.48 14.95 -22.07
CA ALA A 76 -26.13 16.07 -21.20
C ALA A 76 -27.25 16.43 -20.20
N LEU A 77 -28.53 16.21 -20.55
CA LEU A 77 -29.66 16.52 -19.67
C LEU A 77 -29.76 15.53 -18.52
N THR A 78 -29.62 14.24 -18.82
CA THR A 78 -29.59 13.19 -17.78
C THR A 78 -28.34 13.32 -16.91
N ALA A 79 -27.19 13.64 -17.50
CA ALA A 79 -25.97 13.93 -16.75
C ALA A 79 -26.16 15.12 -15.78
N ALA A 80 -26.68 16.25 -16.25
CA ALA A 80 -26.89 17.43 -15.40
C ALA A 80 -27.85 17.16 -14.23
N THR A 81 -28.79 16.23 -14.41
CA THR A 81 -29.80 15.90 -13.41
C THR A 81 -29.26 14.99 -12.30
N TYR A 82 -28.48 13.96 -12.62
CA TYR A 82 -28.09 12.95 -11.62
C TYR A 82 -26.64 13.07 -11.14
N LEU A 83 -25.75 13.62 -11.97
CA LEU A 83 -24.32 13.63 -11.68
C LEU A 83 -23.93 14.51 -10.48
N PRO A 84 -24.49 15.73 -10.29
CA PRO A 84 -24.03 16.61 -9.22
C PRO A 84 -24.30 16.08 -7.79
N PRO A 85 -25.54 15.66 -7.43
CA PRO A 85 -25.79 15.09 -6.10
C PRO A 85 -24.99 13.81 -5.85
N LEU A 86 -24.84 12.97 -6.88
CA LEU A 86 -24.10 11.72 -6.77
C LEU A 86 -22.60 11.96 -6.57
N ALA A 87 -22.02 12.95 -7.27
CA ALA A 87 -20.63 13.34 -7.06
C ALA A 87 -20.37 13.74 -5.61
N GLN A 88 -21.27 14.55 -5.02
CA GLN A 88 -21.16 14.94 -3.61
C GLN A 88 -21.29 13.76 -2.66
N ALA A 89 -22.19 12.81 -2.96
CA ALA A 89 -22.30 11.58 -2.19
C ALA A 89 -21.00 10.78 -2.23
N VAL A 90 -20.39 10.58 -3.41
CA VAL A 90 -19.11 9.86 -3.57
C VAL A 90 -17.97 10.55 -2.82
N HIS A 91 -17.87 11.87 -2.89
CA HIS A 91 -16.87 12.63 -2.11
C HIS A 91 -17.08 12.48 -0.61
N THR A 92 -18.33 12.51 -0.14
CA THR A 92 -18.63 12.36 1.28
C THR A 92 -18.38 10.93 1.76
N ILE A 93 -18.79 9.91 1.00
CA ILE A 93 -18.47 8.50 1.25
C ILE A 93 -16.95 8.35 1.35
N THR A 94 -16.20 8.94 0.40
CA THR A 94 -14.74 8.89 0.43
C THR A 94 -14.19 9.49 1.71
N ALA A 95 -14.60 10.70 2.08
CA ALA A 95 -14.15 11.37 3.31
C ALA A 95 -14.49 10.55 4.56
N VAL A 96 -15.71 10.02 4.67
CA VAL A 96 -16.18 9.18 5.79
C VAL A 96 -15.34 7.92 5.92
N PHE A 97 -15.12 7.19 4.83
CA PHE A 97 -14.29 5.98 4.86
C PHE A 97 -12.82 6.28 5.14
N LEU A 98 -12.30 7.43 4.72
CA LEU A 98 -10.93 7.85 5.01
C LEU A 98 -10.76 8.20 6.49
N VAL A 99 -11.65 9.01 7.05
CA VAL A 99 -11.69 9.32 8.49
C VAL A 99 -11.86 8.03 9.28
N TRP A 100 -12.82 7.19 8.88
CA TRP A 100 -13.01 5.89 9.51
C TRP A 100 -11.77 5.02 9.40
N ALA A 101 -11.07 4.90 8.28
CA ALA A 101 -9.86 4.08 8.17
C ALA A 101 -8.68 4.61 9.00
N LEU A 102 -8.55 5.93 9.09
CA LEU A 102 -7.43 6.59 9.76
C LEU A 102 -7.63 6.68 11.28
N LEU A 103 -8.85 6.71 11.80
CA LEU A 103 -9.09 6.80 13.25
C LEU A 103 -8.94 5.43 13.93
N PRO A 104 -8.15 5.29 15.00
CA PRO A 104 -8.15 4.06 15.79
C PRO A 104 -9.34 4.10 16.76
N PHE A 105 -10.47 3.48 16.37
CA PHE A 105 -11.51 3.16 17.35
C PHE A 105 -10.93 2.15 18.34
N SER A 106 -11.16 2.40 19.64
CA SER A 106 -10.65 1.56 20.72
C SER A 106 -11.05 0.10 20.50
N ASP A 107 -10.12 -0.83 20.70
CA ASP A 107 -10.38 -2.28 20.65
C ASP A 107 -11.47 -2.72 21.65
N ARG A 108 -11.79 -1.86 22.63
CA ARG A 108 -12.87 -2.07 23.60
C ARG A 108 -14.26 -1.83 23.02
N LEU A 109 -14.42 -0.99 21.98
CA LEU A 109 -15.71 -0.61 21.40
C LEU A 109 -15.70 -0.65 19.84
N PRO A 110 -15.31 -1.78 19.21
CA PRO A 110 -15.25 -1.87 17.75
C PRO A 110 -16.63 -1.71 17.11
N ARG A 111 -17.70 -2.09 17.82
CA ARG A 111 -19.10 -1.98 17.36
C ARG A 111 -19.56 -0.52 17.24
N LEU A 112 -19.06 0.39 18.09
CA LEU A 112 -19.46 1.79 18.06
C LEU A 112 -18.99 2.47 16.78
N GLY A 113 -17.74 2.25 16.38
CA GLY A 113 -17.20 2.83 15.14
C GLY A 113 -17.93 2.33 13.89
N VAL A 114 -18.39 1.07 13.88
CA VAL A 114 -19.21 0.52 12.79
C VAL A 114 -20.63 1.07 12.84
N ALA A 115 -21.25 1.18 14.01
CA ALA A 115 -22.58 1.74 14.16
C ALA A 115 -22.64 3.21 13.72
N ILE A 116 -21.64 4.02 14.11
CA ILE A 116 -21.51 5.42 13.65
C ILE A 116 -21.33 5.46 12.13
N LEU A 117 -20.46 4.61 11.57
CA LEU A 117 -20.28 4.54 10.12
C LEU A 117 -21.59 4.21 9.40
N MET A 118 -22.33 3.20 9.88
CA MET A 118 -23.62 2.82 9.31
C MET A 118 -24.66 3.94 9.41
N ALA A 119 -24.75 4.60 10.56
CA ALA A 119 -25.65 5.74 10.75
C ALA A 119 -25.32 6.89 9.77
N VAL A 120 -24.04 7.22 9.61
CA VAL A 120 -23.59 8.24 8.65
C VAL A 120 -23.86 7.82 7.21
N LEU A 121 -23.69 6.54 6.85
CA LEU A 121 -24.02 6.05 5.50
C LEU A 121 -25.52 6.10 5.21
N ILE A 122 -26.37 5.75 6.18
CA ILE A 122 -27.82 5.89 6.06
C ILE A 122 -28.18 7.37 5.87
N LEU A 123 -27.59 8.26 6.67
CA LEU A 123 -27.79 9.70 6.52
C LEU A 123 -27.39 10.21 5.13
N ILE A 124 -26.22 9.79 4.63
CA ILE A 124 -25.77 10.12 3.26
C ILE A 124 -26.77 9.62 2.22
N GLY A 125 -27.27 8.39 2.37
CA GLY A 125 -28.28 7.82 1.46
C GLY A 125 -29.58 8.63 1.44
N VAL A 126 -30.11 8.97 2.62
CA VAL A 126 -31.33 9.79 2.78
C VAL A 126 -31.12 11.19 2.21
N MET A 127 -29.99 11.83 2.51
CA MET A 127 -29.63 13.15 1.97
C MET A 127 -29.52 13.11 0.45
N THR A 128 -28.90 12.08 -0.11
CA THR A 128 -28.74 11.95 -1.57
C THR A 128 -30.10 11.76 -2.26
N ALA A 129 -30.96 10.89 -1.71
CA ALA A 129 -32.29 10.65 -2.27
C ALA A 129 -33.18 11.90 -2.24
N SER A 130 -33.24 12.58 -1.09
CA SER A 130 -34.00 13.84 -0.93
C SER A 130 -33.46 14.96 -1.82
N PHE A 131 -32.15 15.19 -1.82
CA PHE A 131 -31.55 16.27 -2.60
C PHE A 131 -31.66 16.03 -4.10
N THR A 132 -31.62 14.76 -4.56
CA THR A 132 -31.82 14.44 -5.98
C THR A 132 -33.24 14.78 -6.44
N GLN A 133 -34.25 14.49 -5.60
CA GLN A 133 -35.65 14.83 -5.91
C GLN A 133 -35.85 16.34 -5.98
N ASP A 134 -35.31 17.09 -5.01
CA ASP A 134 -35.40 18.55 -4.99
C ASP A 134 -34.61 19.19 -6.14
N TRP A 135 -33.46 18.62 -6.50
CA TRP A 135 -32.61 19.11 -7.58
C TRP A 135 -33.27 18.98 -8.94
N GLN A 136 -34.00 17.90 -9.21
CA GLN A 136 -34.74 17.71 -10.47
C GLN A 136 -35.67 18.89 -10.78
N ALA A 137 -36.32 19.47 -9.76
CA ALA A 137 -37.17 20.65 -9.94
C ALA A 137 -36.37 21.92 -10.27
N LEU A 138 -35.12 22.02 -9.79
CA LEU A 138 -34.24 23.17 -9.96
C LEU A 138 -33.43 23.14 -11.27
N VAL A 139 -33.17 21.96 -11.84
CA VAL A 139 -32.44 21.82 -13.12
C VAL A 139 -33.09 22.65 -14.24
N ALA A 140 -34.43 22.67 -14.28
CA ALA A 140 -35.19 23.44 -15.28
C ALA A 140 -34.95 24.97 -15.21
N SER A 141 -34.44 25.47 -14.08
CA SER A 141 -34.12 26.90 -13.89
C SER A 141 -32.73 27.30 -14.37
N GLY A 142 -31.91 26.35 -14.83
CA GLY A 142 -30.55 26.62 -15.34
C GLY A 142 -29.54 27.09 -14.29
N GLN A 143 -29.88 27.03 -12.99
CA GLN A 143 -28.95 27.41 -11.92
C GLN A 143 -27.81 26.38 -11.77
N PRO A 144 -26.57 26.82 -11.47
CA PRO A 144 -25.48 25.91 -11.21
C PRO A 144 -25.65 25.21 -9.85
N TYR A 145 -25.37 23.90 -9.79
CA TYR A 145 -25.54 23.12 -8.55
C TYR A 145 -24.76 23.70 -7.36
N ASN A 146 -23.56 24.23 -7.60
CA ASN A 146 -22.68 24.75 -6.56
C ASN A 146 -23.20 26.03 -5.87
N SER A 147 -24.21 26.72 -6.42
CA SER A 147 -24.84 27.87 -5.77
C SER A 147 -26.04 27.48 -4.89
N THR A 148 -26.38 26.19 -4.82
CA THR A 148 -27.54 25.73 -4.06
C THR A 148 -27.23 25.55 -2.57
N ALA A 149 -28.27 25.65 -1.74
CA ALA A 149 -28.17 25.31 -0.32
C ALA A 149 -27.72 23.85 -0.10
N GLN A 150 -28.10 22.94 -1.00
CA GLN A 150 -27.70 21.53 -0.94
C GLN A 150 -26.18 21.37 -1.02
N ALA A 151 -25.52 22.05 -1.97
CA ALA A 151 -24.06 22.03 -2.10
C ALA A 151 -23.38 22.59 -0.84
N THR A 152 -23.96 23.64 -0.24
CA THR A 152 -23.46 24.24 1.01
C THR A 152 -23.54 23.26 2.17
N ILE A 153 -24.66 22.54 2.32
CA ILE A 153 -24.86 21.54 3.37
C ILE A 153 -23.86 20.39 3.21
N TRP A 154 -23.64 19.88 1.99
CA TRP A 154 -22.62 18.86 1.72
C TRP A 154 -21.22 19.33 2.10
N GLY A 155 -20.83 20.54 1.67
CA GLY A 155 -19.52 21.11 1.96
C GLY A 155 -19.28 21.27 3.47
N LEU A 156 -20.26 21.81 4.20
CA LEU A 156 -20.20 21.93 5.66
C LEU A 156 -20.08 20.56 6.34
N ALA A 157 -20.86 19.57 5.91
CA ALA A 157 -20.81 18.22 6.48
C ALA A 157 -19.42 17.58 6.27
N GLN A 158 -18.85 17.70 5.07
CA GLN A 158 -17.51 17.20 4.75
C GLN A 158 -16.42 17.90 5.57
N ILE A 159 -16.49 19.23 5.70
CA ILE A 159 -15.54 20.02 6.51
C ILE A 159 -15.62 19.62 7.98
N LEU A 160 -16.83 19.55 8.55
CA LEU A 160 -17.03 19.17 9.96
C LEU A 160 -16.53 17.75 10.23
N LEU A 161 -16.79 16.82 9.32
CA LEU A 161 -16.30 15.45 9.43
C LEU A 161 -14.76 15.39 9.42
N LEU A 162 -14.11 16.06 8.46
CA LEU A 162 -12.65 16.09 8.34
C LEU A 162 -11.99 16.83 9.51
N ALA A 163 -12.56 17.96 9.93
CA ALA A 163 -12.11 18.73 11.08
C ALA A 163 -12.24 17.93 12.38
N GLY A 164 -13.38 17.24 12.59
CA GLY A 164 -13.58 16.35 13.72
C GLY A 164 -12.61 15.18 13.74
N GLY A 165 -12.36 14.55 12.58
CA GLY A 165 -11.36 13.51 12.42
C GLY A 165 -9.93 14.00 12.73
N LEU A 166 -9.57 15.18 12.22
CA LEU A 166 -8.27 15.81 12.47
C LEU A 166 -8.11 16.15 13.95
N LEU A 167 -9.09 16.82 14.55
CA LEU A 167 -9.09 17.16 15.97
C LEU A 167 -8.93 15.91 16.84
N PHE A 168 -9.67 14.83 16.54
CA PHE A 168 -9.54 13.57 17.28
C PHE A 168 -8.12 13.00 17.21
N VAL A 169 -7.49 13.04 16.04
CA VAL A 169 -6.10 12.58 15.85
C VAL A 169 -5.12 13.49 16.58
N LEU A 170 -5.32 14.81 16.53
CA LEU A 170 -4.51 15.79 17.25
C LEU A 170 -4.71 15.71 18.76
N LEU A 171 -5.86 15.29 19.28
CA LEU A 171 -6.07 15.12 20.71
C LEU A 171 -5.38 13.87 21.26
N ARG A 172 -4.90 12.96 20.41
CA ARG A 172 -4.20 11.72 20.82
C ARG A 172 -2.70 11.79 20.55
N PRO A 173 -1.84 11.95 21.59
CA PRO A 173 -0.40 12.13 21.42
C PRO A 173 0.27 11.06 20.56
N ALA A 174 -0.13 9.78 20.73
CA ALA A 174 0.41 8.65 19.98
C ALA A 174 0.15 8.72 18.46
N LEU A 175 -0.81 9.53 18.00
CA LEU A 175 -1.17 9.65 16.59
C LEU A 175 -0.63 10.92 15.94
N ARG A 176 -0.24 11.94 16.74
CA ARG A 176 0.25 13.24 16.26
C ARG A 176 1.48 13.11 15.36
N THR A 177 2.39 12.19 15.69
CA THR A 177 3.65 11.97 14.97
C THR A 177 3.51 11.03 13.76
N THR A 178 2.29 10.61 13.43
CA THR A 178 2.03 9.75 12.27
C THR A 178 1.68 10.57 11.03
N LEU A 179 1.56 9.94 9.85
CA LEU A 179 1.10 10.62 8.63
C LEU A 179 -0.41 10.92 8.62
N ARG A 180 -1.20 10.36 9.57
CA ARG A 180 -2.65 10.55 9.65
C ARG A 180 -3.09 12.03 9.70
N PRO A 181 -2.55 12.88 10.61
CA PRO A 181 -2.93 14.29 10.66
C PRO A 181 -2.58 15.04 9.38
N ILE A 182 -1.47 14.72 8.72
CA ILE A 182 -1.07 15.37 7.45
C ILE A 182 -2.09 15.05 6.35
N ILE A 183 -2.47 13.77 6.21
CA ILE A 183 -3.48 13.34 5.24
C ILE A 183 -4.82 14.07 5.49
N LEU A 184 -5.28 14.11 6.73
CA LEU A 184 -6.54 14.77 7.10
C LEU A 184 -6.46 16.29 6.94
N ALA A 185 -5.33 16.92 7.25
CA ALA A 185 -5.13 18.36 7.06
C ALA A 185 -5.14 18.74 5.58
N ILE A 186 -4.48 17.98 4.72
CA ILE A 186 -4.50 18.22 3.26
C ILE A 186 -5.93 18.12 2.72
N LEU A 187 -6.67 17.08 3.13
CA LEU A 187 -8.08 16.93 2.73
C LEU A 187 -8.95 18.06 3.27
N LEU A 188 -8.79 18.46 4.53
CA LEU A 188 -9.54 19.57 5.11
C LEU A 188 -9.27 20.87 4.37
N LEU A 189 -8.00 21.19 4.10
CA LEU A 189 -7.60 22.38 3.34
C LEU A 189 -8.19 22.37 1.93
N ALA A 190 -8.18 21.22 1.24
CA ALA A 190 -8.80 21.08 -0.06
C ALA A 190 -10.31 21.37 -0.06
N HIS A 191 -11.03 20.88 0.96
CA HIS A 191 -12.47 21.13 1.09
C HIS A 191 -12.76 22.58 1.52
N LEU A 192 -11.93 23.17 2.39
CA LEU A 192 -12.03 24.58 2.77
C LEU A 192 -11.83 25.50 1.56
N ALA A 193 -10.79 25.23 0.76
CA ALA A 193 -10.50 25.97 -0.46
C ALA A 193 -11.63 25.83 -1.49
N HIS A 194 -12.23 24.65 -1.62
CA HIS A 194 -13.39 24.45 -2.47
C HIS A 194 -14.63 25.20 -1.97
N PHE A 195 -14.89 25.20 -0.66
CA PHE A 195 -16.06 25.85 -0.07
C PHE A 195 -16.00 27.38 -0.20
N TRP A 196 -14.83 27.98 0.01
CA TRP A 196 -14.66 29.43 -0.12
C TRP A 196 -14.52 29.90 -1.58
N ASN A 197 -14.23 28.96 -2.49
CA ASN A 197 -14.20 29.11 -3.94
C ASN A 197 -13.81 30.53 -4.42
N TYR A 198 -12.53 30.90 -4.34
CA TYR A 198 -12.05 32.22 -4.79
C TYR A 198 -12.29 32.41 -6.31
N PRO A 199 -13.30 33.17 -6.73
CA PRO A 199 -13.71 33.26 -8.13
C PRO A 199 -12.72 34.09 -8.98
N GLU A 200 -11.79 34.80 -8.34
CA GLU A 200 -10.78 35.63 -9.00
C GLU A 200 -9.64 34.83 -9.64
N ILE A 201 -9.49 33.54 -9.28
CA ILE A 201 -8.33 32.71 -9.67
C ILE A 201 -8.71 31.65 -10.72
N VAL A 202 -9.98 31.24 -10.80
CA VAL A 202 -10.43 30.13 -11.67
C VAL A 202 -11.76 30.49 -12.34
N ALA A 203 -11.84 30.31 -13.66
CA ALA A 203 -13.04 30.61 -14.44
C ALA A 203 -14.27 29.85 -13.89
N THR A 204 -15.29 30.61 -13.53
CA THR A 204 -16.51 30.24 -12.78
C THR A 204 -17.44 29.25 -13.49
N ASN A 205 -17.10 28.79 -14.70
CA ASN A 205 -17.99 28.01 -15.56
C ASN A 205 -17.79 26.49 -15.48
N THR A 206 -16.83 25.98 -14.71
CA THR A 206 -16.68 24.53 -14.52
C THR A 206 -17.34 24.08 -13.22
N SER A 207 -18.35 23.22 -13.30
CA SER A 207 -19.02 22.57 -12.16
C SER A 207 -18.14 21.56 -11.40
N ILE A 208 -16.85 21.48 -11.74
CA ILE A 208 -15.92 20.47 -11.28
C ILE A 208 -15.15 20.98 -10.04
N ALA A 209 -15.19 20.20 -8.95
CA ALA A 209 -14.52 20.51 -7.69
C ALA A 209 -12.98 20.27 -7.76
N TYR A 210 -12.26 21.19 -8.40
CA TYR A 210 -10.81 21.08 -8.63
C TYR A 210 -9.98 20.88 -7.34
N TRP A 211 -10.21 21.72 -6.32
CA TRP A 211 -9.44 21.68 -5.07
C TRP A 211 -9.57 20.34 -4.35
N VAL A 212 -10.78 19.78 -4.34
CA VAL A 212 -11.08 18.47 -3.75
C VAL A 212 -10.30 17.37 -4.45
N ARG A 213 -10.27 17.39 -5.79
CA ARG A 213 -9.51 16.42 -6.60
C ARG A 213 -8.01 16.50 -6.30
N LEU A 214 -7.44 17.71 -6.24
CA LEU A 214 -6.04 17.90 -5.91
C LEU A 214 -5.72 17.36 -4.50
N GLY A 215 -6.59 17.62 -3.53
CA GLY A 215 -6.48 17.05 -2.19
C GLY A 215 -6.41 15.53 -2.21
N TYR A 216 -7.31 14.86 -2.94
CA TYR A 216 -7.31 13.40 -3.06
C TYR A 216 -6.09 12.86 -3.81
N LEU A 217 -5.59 13.58 -4.81
CA LEU A 217 -4.40 13.21 -5.58
C LEU A 217 -3.14 13.13 -4.69
N ILE A 218 -3.08 13.94 -3.65
CA ILE A 218 -1.98 13.94 -2.68
C ILE A 218 -2.27 12.98 -1.53
N ALA A 219 -3.50 13.00 -1.00
CA ALA A 219 -3.89 12.25 0.19
C ALA A 219 -3.87 10.72 -0.02
N LEU A 220 -4.32 10.22 -1.18
CA LEU A 220 -4.39 8.79 -1.45
C LEU A 220 -3.00 8.12 -1.56
N PRO A 221 -2.02 8.68 -2.30
CA PRO A 221 -0.65 8.16 -2.25
C PRO A 221 -0.03 8.22 -0.85
N LEU A 222 -0.24 9.30 -0.08
CA LEU A 222 0.24 9.35 1.31
C LEU A 222 -0.39 8.25 2.17
N TRP A 223 -1.67 7.93 1.94
CA TRP A 223 -2.32 6.82 2.62
C TRP A 223 -1.70 5.47 2.24
N ALA A 224 -1.37 5.26 0.96
CA ALA A 224 -0.61 4.08 0.51
C ALA A 224 0.74 3.96 1.20
N VAL A 225 1.51 5.07 1.29
CA VAL A 225 2.79 5.11 2.01
C VAL A 225 2.60 4.77 3.49
N LEU A 226 1.54 5.26 4.13
CA LEU A 226 1.24 4.93 5.52
C LEU A 226 0.94 3.43 5.72
N VAL A 227 0.20 2.81 4.80
CA VAL A 227 -0.07 1.36 4.85
C VAL A 227 1.22 0.57 4.62
N TYR A 228 2.00 0.94 3.61
CA TYR A 228 3.29 0.34 3.29
C TYR A 228 4.28 0.42 4.46
N ARG A 229 4.43 1.59 5.07
CA ARG A 229 5.32 1.77 6.23
C ARG A 229 4.92 0.85 7.38
N ARG A 230 3.62 0.64 7.61
CA ARG A 230 3.16 -0.29 8.66
C ARG A 230 3.44 -1.75 8.32
N THR A 231 3.23 -2.17 7.09
CA THR A 231 3.52 -3.55 6.68
C THR A 231 5.02 -3.83 6.75
N LEU A 232 5.85 -2.87 6.34
CA LEU A 232 7.31 -2.98 6.43
C LEU A 232 7.80 -3.05 7.88
N LEU A 233 7.34 -2.14 8.76
CA LEU A 233 7.72 -2.16 10.17
C LEU A 233 7.33 -3.46 10.87
N LEU A 234 6.18 -4.04 10.53
CA LEU A 234 5.76 -5.33 11.09
C LEU A 234 6.61 -6.48 10.56
N ARG A 235 7.00 -6.48 9.27
CA ARG A 235 7.92 -7.49 8.74
C ARG A 235 9.28 -7.39 9.41
N LEU A 236 9.82 -6.18 9.55
CA LEU A 236 11.07 -5.92 10.26
C LEU A 236 11.00 -6.34 11.75
N ALA A 237 9.83 -6.22 12.38
CA ALA A 237 9.63 -6.64 13.77
C ALA A 237 9.34 -8.15 13.92
N ALA A 238 8.79 -8.79 12.88
CA ALA A 238 8.51 -10.22 12.82
C ALA A 238 9.73 -11.04 12.36
N GLU A 239 10.67 -10.42 11.65
CA GLU A 239 12.05 -10.88 11.57
C GLU A 239 12.51 -11.12 13.01
N PRO A 240 12.91 -12.33 13.41
CA PRO A 240 13.33 -12.57 14.77
C PRO A 240 14.52 -11.65 15.03
N ALA A 241 14.28 -10.58 15.78
CA ALA A 241 15.33 -9.78 16.36
C ALA A 241 16.08 -10.71 17.31
N ARG A 242 17.04 -11.49 16.79
CA ARG A 242 18.00 -12.22 17.61
C ARG A 242 18.52 -11.18 18.59
N PRO A 243 18.36 -11.39 19.91
CA PRO A 243 18.81 -10.42 20.89
C PRO A 243 20.27 -10.05 20.59
N PRO A 244 20.72 -8.82 20.87
CA PRO A 244 22.10 -8.42 20.60
C PRO A 244 23.10 -9.44 21.16
N ALA A 245 22.80 -10.04 22.32
CA ALA A 245 23.54 -11.16 22.89
C ALA A 245 23.63 -12.40 21.97
N ALA A 246 22.56 -12.78 21.27
CA ALA A 246 22.57 -13.90 20.31
C ALA A 246 23.28 -13.53 18.99
N ARG A 247 23.29 -12.25 18.57
CA ARG A 247 24.14 -11.81 17.45
C ARG A 247 25.61 -11.86 17.80
N HIS A 248 25.98 -11.40 19.00
CA HIS A 248 27.35 -11.50 19.50
C HIS A 248 27.77 -12.94 19.73
N ALA A 249 26.88 -13.80 20.25
CA ALA A 249 27.15 -15.23 20.41
C ALA A 249 27.34 -15.93 19.06
N HIS A 250 26.49 -15.64 18.07
CA HIS A 250 26.64 -16.23 16.74
C HIS A 250 27.86 -15.71 15.99
N ALA A 251 28.22 -14.42 16.15
CA ALA A 251 29.48 -13.88 15.66
C ALA A 251 30.68 -14.55 16.37
N ALA A 252 30.61 -14.74 17.69
CA ALA A 252 31.64 -15.44 18.47
C ALA A 252 31.77 -16.92 18.10
N GLU A 253 30.70 -17.56 17.62
CA GLU A 253 30.68 -18.95 17.15
C GLU A 253 31.17 -19.07 15.69
N THR A 254 30.82 -18.11 14.82
CA THR A 254 31.17 -18.13 13.39
C THR A 254 32.58 -17.59 13.09
N LEU A 255 33.09 -16.61 13.85
CA LEU A 255 34.45 -16.06 13.67
C LEU A 255 35.56 -17.12 13.79
N PRO A 256 35.60 -17.98 14.84
CA PRO A 256 36.65 -18.99 14.95
C PRO A 256 36.56 -20.02 13.83
N LEU A 257 35.35 -20.37 13.38
CA LEU A 257 35.13 -21.25 12.22
C LEU A 257 35.66 -20.61 10.93
N ALA A 258 35.34 -19.34 10.67
CA ALA A 258 35.86 -18.61 9.51
C ALA A 258 37.40 -18.46 9.57
N THR A 259 37.95 -18.22 10.76
CA THR A 259 39.40 -18.12 10.97
C THR A 259 40.08 -19.46 10.71
N HIS A 260 39.45 -20.58 11.09
CA HIS A 260 39.96 -21.92 10.83
C HIS A 260 39.99 -22.24 9.32
N ILE A 261 38.95 -21.84 8.58
CA ILE A 261 38.87 -22.00 7.12
C ILE A 261 39.97 -21.21 6.41
N ILE A 262 40.25 -19.97 6.84
CA ILE A 262 41.19 -19.07 6.14
C ILE A 262 42.66 -19.33 6.54
N ARG A 263 42.91 -20.20 7.53
CA ARG A 263 44.27 -20.46 8.06
C ARG A 263 45.15 -21.26 7.11
N SER A 264 44.57 -22.08 6.24
CA SER A 264 45.31 -22.88 5.24
C SER A 264 45.07 -22.33 3.84
N LEU A 265 46.10 -22.42 2.99
CA LEU A 265 46.01 -22.14 1.55
C LEU A 265 45.82 -23.44 0.75
N ALA A 266 45.90 -24.60 1.39
CA ALA A 266 45.66 -25.89 0.75
C ALA A 266 44.15 -26.12 0.59
N VAL A 267 43.71 -26.34 -0.65
CA VAL A 267 42.30 -26.49 -1.02
C VAL A 267 41.60 -27.59 -0.20
N ASP A 268 42.31 -28.68 0.11
CA ASP A 268 41.77 -29.82 0.85
C ASP A 268 41.51 -29.48 2.32
N ASP A 269 42.41 -28.72 2.95
CA ASP A 269 42.26 -28.26 4.33
C ASP A 269 41.13 -27.23 4.45
N VAL A 270 41.05 -26.31 3.47
CA VAL A 270 39.99 -25.30 3.40
C VAL A 270 38.62 -25.97 3.24
N ALA A 271 38.52 -26.96 2.34
CA ALA A 271 37.28 -27.70 2.12
C ALA A 271 36.89 -28.51 3.36
N GLN A 272 37.84 -29.15 4.04
CA GLN A 272 37.59 -29.85 5.31
C GLN A 272 37.05 -28.92 6.39
N ALA A 273 37.72 -27.79 6.61
CA ALA A 273 37.32 -26.79 7.58
C ALA A 273 35.94 -26.20 7.25
N ALA A 274 35.65 -25.96 5.97
CA ALA A 274 34.37 -25.43 5.51
C ALA A 274 33.23 -26.45 5.68
N ILE A 275 33.47 -27.73 5.41
CA ILE A 275 32.51 -28.82 5.68
C ILE A 275 32.21 -28.93 7.16
N ALA A 276 33.24 -28.90 8.02
CA ALA A 276 33.08 -28.97 9.46
C ALA A 276 32.26 -27.77 9.99
N ALA A 277 32.56 -26.57 9.52
CA ALA A 277 31.81 -25.36 9.86
C ALA A 277 30.35 -25.42 9.37
N ALA A 278 30.11 -25.90 8.15
CA ALA A 278 28.75 -26.04 7.60
C ALA A 278 27.90 -27.04 8.41
N ARG A 279 28.49 -28.17 8.85
CA ARG A 279 27.80 -29.14 9.73
C ARG A 279 27.42 -28.52 11.05
N GLN A 280 28.35 -27.79 11.67
CA GLN A 280 28.12 -27.16 12.97
C GLN A 280 27.08 -26.03 12.89
N LEU A 281 27.11 -25.22 11.82
CA LEU A 281 26.20 -24.09 11.67
C LEU A 281 24.79 -24.48 11.23
N ALA A 282 24.67 -25.51 10.38
CA ALA A 282 23.38 -25.98 9.88
C ALA A 282 22.78 -27.11 10.73
N ASP A 283 23.49 -27.59 11.75
CA ASP A 283 23.12 -28.74 12.60
C ASP A 283 22.72 -29.98 11.78
N VAL A 284 23.49 -30.24 10.71
CA VAL A 284 23.21 -31.35 9.77
C VAL A 284 24.21 -32.49 9.95
N PRO A 285 23.73 -33.75 9.92
CA PRO A 285 24.60 -34.92 10.08
C PRO A 285 25.57 -35.08 8.91
N PHE A 286 25.21 -34.60 7.71
CA PHE A 286 26.02 -34.69 6.50
C PHE A 286 26.12 -33.33 5.81
N ALA A 287 27.34 -32.91 5.51
CA ALA A 287 27.62 -31.81 4.60
C ALA A 287 28.78 -32.24 3.70
N GLY A 288 28.76 -31.81 2.44
CA GLY A 288 29.84 -32.06 1.51
C GLY A 288 30.05 -30.87 0.61
N ILE A 289 31.28 -30.71 0.14
CA ILE A 289 31.65 -29.69 -0.85
C ILE A 289 32.09 -30.42 -2.11
N ALA A 290 31.53 -30.01 -3.24
CA ALA A 290 31.95 -30.46 -4.55
C ALA A 290 32.84 -29.38 -5.16
N LEU A 291 34.10 -29.73 -5.46
CA LEU A 291 35.01 -28.85 -6.18
C LEU A 291 35.04 -29.25 -7.64
N ALA A 292 34.73 -28.31 -8.53
CA ALA A 292 34.87 -28.52 -9.97
C ALA A 292 36.35 -28.46 -10.35
N THR A 293 36.87 -29.54 -10.92
CA THR A 293 38.21 -29.58 -11.47
C THR A 293 38.12 -29.20 -12.93
N ASN A 294 38.85 -28.16 -13.37
CA ASN A 294 38.79 -27.62 -14.73
C ASN A 294 39.55 -28.49 -15.76
N THR A 295 39.44 -29.81 -15.63
CA THR A 295 40.04 -30.81 -16.51
C THR A 295 38.90 -31.48 -17.26
N ALA A 296 38.94 -31.52 -18.58
CA ALA A 296 37.96 -32.28 -19.37
C ALA A 296 38.24 -33.79 -19.27
N PRO A 297 37.25 -34.65 -18.94
CA PRO A 297 35.85 -34.35 -18.61
C PRO A 297 35.68 -33.81 -17.18
N LEU A 298 34.71 -32.89 -16.96
CA LEU A 298 34.42 -32.24 -15.67
C LEU A 298 34.43 -33.26 -14.53
N GLN A 299 35.46 -33.20 -13.68
CA GLN A 299 35.57 -34.04 -12.50
C GLN A 299 35.14 -33.24 -11.27
N LEU A 300 34.07 -33.70 -10.63
CA LEU A 300 33.64 -33.15 -9.36
C LEU A 300 34.25 -33.97 -8.25
N ARG A 301 35.06 -33.29 -7.43
CA ARG A 301 35.64 -33.88 -6.23
C ARG A 301 34.67 -33.64 -5.09
N LEU A 302 33.86 -34.65 -4.75
CA LEU A 302 33.01 -34.60 -3.57
C LEU A 302 33.86 -34.94 -2.34
N LEU A 303 33.92 -34.03 -1.39
CA LEU A 303 34.50 -34.25 -0.08
C LEU A 303 33.34 -34.38 0.91
N SER A 304 33.13 -35.58 1.44
CA SER A 304 32.13 -35.85 2.49
C SER A 304 32.81 -36.58 3.65
N PRO A 305 32.50 -36.21 4.91
CA PRO A 305 32.98 -36.97 6.05
C PRO A 305 32.32 -38.35 6.05
N ALA A 306 33.11 -39.37 6.37
CA ALA A 306 32.57 -40.71 6.60
C ALA A 306 31.70 -40.72 7.89
N PRO A 307 30.77 -41.68 8.03
CA PRO A 307 29.78 -41.70 9.12
C PRO A 307 30.38 -41.81 10.54
N ALA A 308 31.69 -42.10 10.66
CA ALA A 308 32.43 -42.05 11.92
C ALA A 308 33.22 -40.73 12.02
N ALA A 309 33.12 -40.05 13.17
CA ALA A 309 33.65 -38.71 13.42
C ALA A 309 35.18 -38.54 13.21
N GLU A 310 35.93 -39.63 13.03
CA GLU A 310 37.40 -39.64 12.85
C GLU A 310 37.85 -40.32 11.54
N ALA A 311 36.92 -40.72 10.67
CA ALA A 311 37.28 -41.39 9.43
C ALA A 311 37.77 -40.38 8.36
N PRO A 312 38.81 -40.73 7.57
CA PRO A 312 39.33 -39.85 6.53
C PRO A 312 38.24 -39.49 5.53
N LEU A 313 38.31 -38.27 4.99
CA LEU A 313 37.37 -37.81 3.96
C LEU A 313 37.27 -38.85 2.84
N GLN A 314 36.05 -39.26 2.51
CA GLN A 314 35.83 -40.03 1.30
C GLN A 314 35.80 -39.06 0.13
N GLN A 315 36.77 -39.24 -0.76
CA GLN A 315 36.83 -38.53 -2.02
C GLN A 315 36.11 -39.37 -3.09
N TRP A 316 35.06 -38.80 -3.67
CA TRP A 316 34.44 -39.37 -4.85
C TRP A 316 34.73 -38.48 -6.05
N ASN A 317 35.33 -39.06 -7.09
CA ASN A 317 35.53 -38.40 -8.36
C ASN A 317 34.34 -38.77 -9.25
N LEU A 318 33.41 -37.83 -9.40
CA LEU A 318 32.25 -38.01 -10.28
C LEU A 318 32.60 -37.48 -11.67
N ASN A 319 32.46 -38.33 -12.69
CA ASN A 319 32.58 -37.92 -14.09
C ASN A 319 31.26 -37.25 -14.52
N GLY A 320 31.31 -35.96 -14.88
CA GLY A 320 30.16 -35.19 -15.34
C GLY A 320 29.45 -35.76 -16.58
N GLU A 321 30.14 -36.58 -17.39
CA GLU A 321 29.51 -37.27 -18.54
C GLU A 321 28.45 -38.30 -18.10
N ASN A 322 28.65 -38.92 -16.94
CA ASN A 322 27.72 -39.92 -16.40
C ASN A 322 26.52 -39.28 -15.69
N TRP A 323 26.54 -37.96 -15.47
CA TRP A 323 25.54 -37.23 -14.69
C TRP A 323 25.06 -35.96 -15.43
N PRO A 324 24.26 -36.11 -16.51
CA PRO A 324 23.89 -35.01 -17.41
C PRO A 324 23.10 -33.87 -16.73
N ALA A 325 22.32 -34.15 -15.69
CA ALA A 325 21.61 -33.13 -14.91
C ALA A 325 22.58 -32.21 -14.15
N LEU A 326 23.73 -32.73 -13.75
CA LEU A 326 24.71 -32.04 -12.94
C LEU A 326 25.65 -31.19 -13.82
N ARG A 327 25.98 -31.69 -15.00
CA ARG A 327 26.63 -30.91 -16.08
C ARG A 327 25.78 -29.70 -16.51
N LEU A 328 24.47 -29.87 -16.69
CA LEU A 328 23.57 -28.76 -17.03
C LEU A 328 23.45 -27.69 -15.94
N ALA A 329 23.61 -28.09 -14.66
CA ALA A 329 23.60 -27.16 -13.54
C ALA A 329 24.90 -26.33 -13.48
N SER A 330 26.06 -26.97 -13.68
CA SER A 330 27.35 -26.26 -13.71
C SER A 330 27.48 -25.31 -14.90
N GLU A 331 27.04 -25.72 -16.09
CA GLU A 331 27.06 -24.86 -17.30
C GLU A 331 26.16 -23.62 -17.18
N ARG A 332 25.12 -23.67 -16.33
CA ARG A 332 24.23 -22.52 -16.08
C ARG A 332 24.80 -21.51 -15.09
N GLU A 333 25.69 -21.93 -14.19
CA GLU A 333 26.29 -21.05 -13.18
C GLU A 333 27.42 -20.19 -13.76
N GLU A 334 28.12 -20.65 -14.81
CA GLU A 334 29.13 -19.87 -15.54
C GLU A 334 28.52 -18.78 -16.46
N ALA A 335 27.20 -18.74 -16.64
CA ALA A 335 26.52 -17.80 -17.53
C ALA A 335 26.09 -16.47 -16.86
N VAL A 336 26.61 -16.15 -15.67
CA VAL A 336 26.36 -14.90 -14.91
C VAL A 336 27.66 -14.16 -14.66
#